data_AF-A0A5M8IAW1-F1
#
_entry.id   AF-A0A5M8IAW1-F1
#
_cell.length_a   1.000
_cell.length_b   1.000
_cell.length_c   1.000
_cell.angle_alpha   90.00
_cell.angle_beta   90.00
_cell.angle_gamma   90.00
#
_symmetry.space_group_name_H-M   'P 1'
#
loop_
_entity.id
_entity.type
_entity.pdbx_description
1 polymer ?
#
loop_
_entity_poly.entity_id
_entity_poly.type
_entity_poly.pdbx_seq_one_letter_code
_entity_poly.pdbx_strand_id
1 'polypeptide(L)'
;MNTMNIKQAMKKLSPRQIPAPVWYLAAVLAVMAGVVFTLQSGQSLDGAKKIIQLNMADVESTIQDYGKAMNTIRLESDAQAIAKAHAFAYMIDLRPSIIGDEQELERIRKMLDVDELHVSDKNGILVGSTIPSYIGYDMASSPQSKAFMLAIYYKDFELAQKPKPKSADNTLFQYAGVARIDQPGIVQVGFKPERLERVMQTADIQRVAKEWRIGATGEAMIADFDGKILSTFDGRHLGESLTAYGFPEKAFNGSEGEFRATVQGESNFIMYRFVDQNLIIAAIQLGEIYGDRNKNIIFMLLVSIGAIGLAVLVVRRQRGAVAEEADKKEA
;
A
#
# COMPACT_ATOMS: atom_id res chain seq x y z
N MET A 1 -10.06 -0.50 78.87
CA MET A 1 -11.31 -0.86 78.16
C MET A 1 -11.89 0.40 77.54
N ASN A 2 -11.61 0.69 76.26
CA ASN A 2 -12.31 1.80 75.56
C ASN A 2 -12.51 1.50 74.07
N THR A 3 -12.90 0.27 73.77
CA THR A 3 -13.34 -0.17 72.44
C THR A 3 -14.73 0.35 72.06
N MET A 4 -15.40 1.08 72.97
CA MET A 4 -16.75 1.60 72.77
C MET A 4 -16.78 2.92 71.97
N ASN A 5 -15.67 3.67 71.92
CA ASN A 5 -15.62 4.99 71.29
C ASN A 5 -15.31 4.94 69.77
N ILE A 6 -14.54 3.94 69.31
CA ILE A 6 -14.20 3.79 67.88
C ILE A 6 -15.39 3.26 67.06
N LYS A 7 -16.20 2.33 67.61
CA LYS A 7 -17.39 1.83 66.92
C LYS A 7 -18.50 2.90 66.78
N GLN A 8 -18.60 3.85 67.71
CA GLN A 8 -19.55 4.97 67.60
C GLN A 8 -19.06 6.06 66.62
N ALA A 9 -17.75 6.31 66.54
CA ALA A 9 -17.15 7.19 65.53
C ALA A 9 -17.26 6.60 64.10
N MET A 10 -17.09 5.29 63.94
CA MET A 10 -17.23 4.61 62.65
C MET A 10 -18.70 4.47 62.18
N LYS A 11 -19.69 4.51 63.07
CA LYS A 11 -21.12 4.45 62.71
C LYS A 11 -21.64 5.75 62.07
N LYS A 12 -20.92 6.87 62.24
CA LYS A 12 -21.23 8.17 61.59
C LYS A 12 -20.66 8.33 60.17
N LEU A 13 -19.79 7.41 59.74
CA LEU A 13 -19.31 7.31 58.34
C LEU A 13 -20.13 6.28 57.53
N SER A 14 -21.38 6.05 57.91
CA SER A 14 -22.33 5.25 57.12
C SER A 14 -22.73 6.02 55.85
N PRO A 15 -22.75 5.39 54.66
CA PRO A 15 -23.03 6.03 53.36
C PRO A 15 -24.47 6.52 53.17
N ARG A 16 -25.20 6.83 54.25
CA ARG A 16 -26.66 6.98 54.25
C ARG A 16 -27.22 8.40 54.29
N GLN A 17 -26.44 9.43 53.95
CA GLN A 17 -26.97 10.79 53.77
C GLN A 17 -26.28 11.56 52.64
N ILE A 18 -26.19 10.97 51.46
CA ILE A 18 -26.01 11.77 50.23
C ILE A 18 -27.35 12.48 49.96
N PRO A 19 -27.41 13.82 49.96
CA PRO A 19 -28.67 14.53 49.75
C PRO A 19 -29.22 14.22 48.36
N ALA A 20 -30.54 13.99 48.25
CA ALA A 20 -31.22 13.66 46.98
C ALA A 20 -30.85 14.56 45.76
N PRO A 21 -30.59 15.88 45.93
CA PRO A 21 -30.06 16.72 44.85
C PRO A 21 -28.76 16.24 44.20
N VAL A 22 -27.87 15.58 44.95
CA VAL A 22 -26.60 15.07 44.44
C VAL A 22 -26.83 13.87 43.51
N TRP A 23 -27.82 13.03 43.80
CA TRP A 23 -28.20 11.93 42.92
C TRP A 23 -28.80 12.42 41.60
N TYR A 24 -29.59 13.49 41.63
CA TYR A 24 -30.11 14.14 40.41
C TYR A 24 -28.98 14.71 39.55
N LEU A 25 -28.03 15.43 40.15
CA LEU A 25 -26.85 15.96 39.45
C LEU A 25 -25.99 14.84 38.84
N ALA A 26 -25.80 13.73 39.56
CA ALA A 26 -25.08 12.57 39.05
C ALA A 26 -25.80 11.92 37.86
N ALA A 27 -27.13 11.82 37.90
CA ALA A 27 -27.92 11.29 36.79
C ALA A 27 -27.84 12.18 35.54
N VAL A 28 -27.95 13.51 35.70
CA VAL A 28 -27.79 14.47 34.61
C VAL A 28 -26.39 14.39 34.01
N LEU A 29 -25.36 14.30 34.85
CA LEU A 29 -23.97 14.13 34.41
C LEU A 29 -23.80 12.86 33.58
N ALA A 30 -24.36 11.74 34.03
CA ALA A 30 -24.28 10.46 33.32
C ALA A 30 -24.95 10.53 31.94
N VAL A 31 -26.12 11.18 31.84
CA VAL A 31 -26.80 11.40 30.55
C VAL A 31 -25.96 12.28 29.63
N MET A 32 -25.43 13.41 30.14
CA MET A 32 -24.58 14.30 29.33
C MET A 32 -23.30 13.59 28.88
N ALA A 33 -22.65 12.82 29.74
CA ALA A 33 -21.47 12.04 29.38
C ALA A 33 -21.79 11.01 28.30
N GLY A 34 -22.96 10.35 28.37
CA GLY A 34 -23.42 9.43 27.32
C GLY A 34 -23.63 10.11 25.97
N VAL A 35 -24.25 11.29 25.96
CA VAL A 35 -24.47 12.09 24.74
C VAL A 35 -23.13 12.57 24.15
N VAL A 36 -22.24 13.09 24.98
CA VAL A 36 -20.89 13.51 24.54
C VAL A 36 -20.12 12.31 23.99
N PHE A 37 -20.20 11.15 24.64
CA PHE A 37 -19.54 9.93 24.19
C PHE A 37 -20.01 9.50 22.80
N THR A 38 -21.32 9.49 22.53
CA THR A 38 -21.85 9.08 21.22
C THR A 38 -21.47 10.07 20.13
N LEU A 39 -21.64 11.38 20.37
CA LEU A 39 -21.30 12.43 19.41
C LEU A 39 -19.80 12.44 19.07
N GLN A 40 -18.93 12.42 20.09
CA GLN A 40 -17.49 12.41 19.88
C GLN A 40 -17.01 11.11 19.24
N SER A 41 -17.64 9.96 19.52
CA SER A 41 -17.29 8.71 18.86
C SER A 41 -17.53 8.76 17.35
N GLY A 42 -18.64 9.36 16.91
CA GLY A 42 -18.92 9.59 15.49
C GLY A 42 -17.89 10.53 14.87
N GLN A 43 -17.69 11.71 15.46
CA GLN A 43 -16.75 12.72 14.95
C GLN A 43 -15.31 12.21 14.86
N SER A 44 -14.83 11.49 15.88
CA SER A 44 -13.51 10.86 15.88
C SER A 44 -13.36 9.86 14.74
N LEU A 45 -14.37 9.01 14.52
CA LEU A 45 -14.34 8.02 13.46
C LEU A 45 -14.40 8.67 12.07
N ASP A 46 -15.25 9.68 11.87
CA ASP A 46 -15.34 10.42 10.61
C ASP A 46 -14.05 11.17 10.30
N GLY A 47 -13.41 11.77 11.32
CA GLY A 47 -12.10 12.38 11.21
C GLY A 47 -11.03 11.37 10.78
N ALA A 48 -11.00 10.20 11.40
CA ALA A 48 -10.09 9.12 11.05
C ALA A 48 -10.31 8.63 9.61
N LYS A 49 -11.58 8.38 9.22
CA LYS A 49 -11.94 8.00 7.84
C LYS A 49 -11.44 9.01 6.83
N LYS A 50 -11.62 10.31 7.10
CA LYS A 50 -11.16 11.37 6.20
C LYS A 50 -9.64 11.36 6.03
N ILE A 51 -8.89 11.19 7.13
CA ILE A 51 -7.42 11.08 7.07
C ILE A 51 -7.02 9.85 6.26
N ILE A 52 -7.65 8.70 6.50
CA ILE A 52 -7.38 7.46 5.76
C ILE A 52 -7.66 7.66 4.26
N GLN A 53 -8.82 8.22 3.90
CA GLN A 53 -9.20 8.44 2.50
C GLN A 53 -8.21 9.35 1.76
N LEU A 54 -7.76 10.44 2.39
CA LEU A 54 -6.76 11.32 1.79
C LEU A 54 -5.43 10.59 1.55
N ASN A 55 -4.94 9.86 2.55
CA ASN A 55 -3.70 9.09 2.41
C ASN A 55 -3.82 7.98 1.35
N MET A 56 -4.95 7.27 1.31
CA MET A 56 -5.20 6.23 0.32
C MET A 56 -5.27 6.82 -1.10
N ALA A 57 -5.84 8.02 -1.28
CA ALA A 57 -5.87 8.69 -2.58
C ALA A 57 -4.46 9.06 -3.05
N ASP A 58 -3.58 9.50 -2.15
CA ASP A 58 -2.18 9.80 -2.48
C ASP A 58 -1.41 8.52 -2.86
N VAL A 59 -1.61 7.41 -2.13
CA VAL A 59 -1.04 6.09 -2.46
C VAL A 59 -1.54 5.62 -3.82
N GLU A 60 -2.85 5.74 -4.07
CA GLU A 60 -3.48 5.36 -5.34
C GLU A 60 -2.90 6.16 -6.51
N SER A 61 -2.79 7.50 -6.39
CA SER A 61 -2.19 8.34 -7.42
C SER A 61 -0.74 7.92 -7.70
N THR A 62 0.02 7.60 -6.66
CA THR A 62 1.42 7.20 -6.79
C THR A 62 1.56 5.86 -7.52
N ILE A 63 0.72 4.87 -7.18
CA ILE A 63 0.69 3.57 -7.88
C ILE A 63 0.33 3.77 -9.36
N GLN A 64 -0.67 4.60 -9.65
CA GLN A 64 -1.09 4.89 -11.02
C GLN A 64 0.00 5.60 -11.82
N ASP A 65 0.68 6.58 -11.22
CA ASP A 65 1.75 7.32 -11.88
C ASP A 65 2.98 6.45 -12.14
N TYR A 66 3.30 5.51 -11.23
CA TYR A 66 4.29 4.47 -11.51
C TYR A 66 3.86 3.57 -12.67
N GLY A 67 2.60 3.13 -12.70
CA GLY A 67 2.07 2.34 -13.81
C GLY A 67 2.19 3.06 -15.16
N LYS A 68 1.87 4.36 -15.21
CA LYS A 68 2.01 5.20 -16.41
C LYS A 68 3.47 5.39 -16.81
N ALA A 69 4.35 5.71 -15.86
CA ALA A 69 5.78 5.88 -16.11
C ALA A 69 6.40 4.59 -16.65
N MET A 70 6.05 3.45 -16.06
CA MET A 70 6.49 2.12 -16.52
C MET A 70 6.04 1.84 -17.95
N ASN A 71 4.76 2.06 -18.26
CA ASN A 71 4.25 1.83 -19.61
C ASN A 71 4.87 2.77 -20.63
N THR A 72 5.14 4.03 -20.26
CA THR A 72 5.80 5.00 -21.15
C THR A 72 7.22 4.55 -21.47
N ILE A 73 8.02 4.20 -20.46
CA ILE A 73 9.39 3.70 -20.65
C ILE A 73 9.39 2.40 -21.46
N ARG A 74 8.40 1.52 -21.24
CA ARG A 74 8.23 0.30 -22.03
C ARG A 74 7.97 0.61 -23.50
N LEU A 75 7.06 1.54 -23.82
CA LEU A 75 6.77 1.92 -25.20
C LEU A 75 7.97 2.58 -25.88
N GLU A 76 8.72 3.41 -25.15
CA GLU A 76 9.99 3.98 -25.64
C GLU A 76 11.01 2.87 -25.95
N SER A 77 11.15 1.89 -25.05
CA SER A 77 12.01 0.72 -25.21
C SER A 77 11.60 -0.11 -26.43
N ASP A 78 10.30 -0.40 -26.58
CA ASP A 78 9.73 -1.13 -27.72
C ASP A 78 10.06 -0.43 -29.05
N ALA A 79 9.85 0.89 -29.13
CA ALA A 79 10.11 1.68 -30.33
C ALA A 79 11.61 1.73 -30.69
N GLN A 80 12.48 1.91 -29.70
CA GLN A 80 13.93 1.87 -29.91
C GLN A 80 14.40 0.51 -30.41
N ALA A 81 13.85 -0.56 -29.86
CA ALA A 81 14.18 -1.92 -30.25
C ALA A 81 13.80 -2.21 -31.71
N ILE A 82 12.58 -1.84 -32.09
CA ILE A 82 12.08 -1.99 -33.46
C ILE A 82 12.93 -1.17 -34.43
N ALA A 83 13.28 0.08 -34.08
CA ALA A 83 14.15 0.91 -34.91
C ALA A 83 15.54 0.30 -35.12
N LYS A 84 16.13 -0.29 -34.07
CA LYS A 84 17.41 -1.01 -34.15
C LYS A 84 17.29 -2.28 -35.02
N ALA A 85 16.20 -3.02 -34.93
CA ALA A 85 15.93 -4.18 -35.77
C ALA A 85 15.79 -3.80 -37.25
N HIS A 86 15.07 -2.71 -37.57
CA HIS A 86 14.98 -2.16 -38.92
C HIS A 86 16.33 -1.69 -39.45
N ALA A 87 17.12 -1.00 -38.63
CA ALA A 87 18.48 -0.58 -39.01
C ALA A 87 19.35 -1.80 -39.35
N PHE A 88 19.29 -2.87 -38.55
CA PHE A 88 20.03 -4.10 -38.85
C PHE A 88 19.52 -4.77 -40.12
N ALA A 89 18.21 -4.84 -40.34
CA ALA A 89 17.63 -5.40 -41.56
C ALA A 89 18.07 -4.63 -42.81
N TYR A 90 18.17 -3.31 -42.71
CA TYR A 90 18.68 -2.46 -43.80
C TYR A 90 20.17 -2.68 -44.07
N MET A 91 20.99 -2.88 -43.02
CA MET A 91 22.41 -3.24 -43.21
C MET A 91 22.58 -4.59 -43.92
N ILE A 92 21.72 -5.58 -43.60
CA ILE A 92 21.69 -6.88 -44.27
C ILE A 92 21.32 -6.71 -45.74
N ASP A 93 20.31 -5.87 -46.04
CA ASP A 93 19.87 -5.60 -47.41
C ASP A 93 20.99 -5.01 -48.28
N LEU A 94 21.74 -4.05 -47.73
CA LEU A 94 22.89 -3.45 -48.42
C LEU A 94 24.05 -4.41 -48.62
N ARG A 95 24.28 -5.32 -47.65
CA ARG A 95 25.41 -6.26 -47.69
C ARG A 95 25.05 -7.59 -47.01
N PRO A 96 24.42 -8.54 -47.73
CA PRO A 96 23.99 -9.82 -47.14
C PRO A 96 25.14 -10.67 -46.57
N SER A 97 26.38 -10.43 -47.00
CA SER A 97 27.56 -11.15 -46.51
C SER A 97 27.84 -10.92 -45.02
N ILE A 98 27.27 -9.89 -44.39
CA ILE A 98 27.45 -9.66 -42.94
C ILE A 98 26.88 -10.78 -42.08
N ILE A 99 25.89 -11.54 -42.58
CA ILE A 99 25.23 -12.61 -41.82
C ILE A 99 26.23 -13.70 -41.41
N GLY A 100 27.21 -13.99 -42.27
CA GLY A 100 28.25 -15.00 -42.03
C GLY A 100 29.56 -14.45 -41.47
N ASP A 101 29.63 -13.14 -41.19
CA ASP A 101 30.83 -12.48 -40.67
C ASP A 101 30.65 -12.16 -39.18
N GLU A 102 31.15 -13.04 -38.32
CA GLU A 102 31.05 -12.89 -36.87
C GLU A 102 31.68 -11.58 -36.36
N GLN A 103 32.77 -11.12 -36.97
CA GLN A 103 33.43 -9.88 -36.54
C GLN A 103 32.57 -8.67 -36.88
N GLU A 104 31.93 -8.69 -38.04
CA GLU A 104 31.06 -7.60 -38.46
C GLU A 104 29.75 -7.58 -37.67
N LEU A 105 29.15 -8.76 -37.40
CA LEU A 105 27.99 -8.86 -36.50
C LEU A 105 28.30 -8.29 -35.11
N GLU A 106 29.47 -8.60 -34.54
CA GLU A 106 29.87 -8.06 -33.24
C GLU A 106 30.11 -6.54 -33.28
N ARG A 107 30.59 -5.98 -34.40
CA ARG A 107 30.68 -4.52 -34.58
C ARG A 107 29.31 -3.87 -34.66
N ILE A 108 28.39 -4.44 -35.43
CA ILE A 108 27.02 -3.94 -35.57
C ILE A 108 26.29 -4.01 -34.23
N ARG A 109 26.48 -5.10 -33.49
CA ARG A 109 25.90 -5.29 -32.15
C ARG A 109 26.27 -4.13 -31.22
N LYS A 110 27.56 -3.75 -31.19
CA LYS A 110 28.04 -2.61 -30.41
C LYS A 110 27.53 -1.27 -30.94
N MET A 111 27.47 -1.10 -32.26
CA MET A 111 27.00 0.14 -32.89
C MET A 111 25.52 0.41 -32.61
N LEU A 112 24.69 -0.63 -32.66
CA LEU A 112 23.27 -0.55 -32.35
C LEU A 112 22.98 -0.54 -30.84
N ASP A 113 24.01 -0.72 -30.01
CA ASP A 113 23.89 -0.80 -28.56
C ASP A 113 22.83 -1.84 -28.14
N VAL A 114 23.06 -3.09 -28.56
CA VAL A 114 22.21 -4.25 -28.24
C VAL A 114 23.05 -5.39 -27.66
N ASP A 115 22.41 -6.32 -26.97
CA ASP A 115 23.09 -7.49 -26.39
C ASP A 115 23.22 -8.63 -27.38
N GLU A 116 22.25 -8.78 -28.29
CA GLU A 116 22.19 -9.89 -29.22
C GLU A 116 21.64 -9.46 -30.59
N LEU A 117 22.19 -10.05 -31.65
CA LEU A 117 21.66 -9.95 -33.02
C LEU A 117 21.42 -11.36 -33.55
N HIS A 118 20.29 -11.57 -34.21
CA HIS A 118 19.89 -12.85 -34.80
C HIS A 118 19.27 -12.63 -36.18
N VAL A 119 19.57 -13.54 -37.12
CA VAL A 119 19.04 -13.54 -38.48
C VAL A 119 18.63 -14.97 -38.86
N SER A 120 17.41 -15.15 -39.35
CA SER A 120 16.94 -16.43 -39.88
C SER A 120 16.83 -16.48 -41.40
N ASP A 121 16.78 -17.69 -41.94
CA ASP A 121 16.39 -17.98 -43.31
C ASP A 121 14.86 -18.00 -43.50
N LYS A 122 14.43 -18.34 -44.72
CA LYS A 122 13.02 -18.47 -45.10
C LYS A 122 12.24 -19.56 -44.35
N ASN A 123 12.94 -20.49 -43.69
CA ASN A 123 12.32 -21.57 -42.92
C ASN A 123 12.26 -21.20 -41.43
N GLY A 124 12.80 -20.05 -41.02
CA GLY A 124 12.89 -19.64 -39.62
C GLY A 124 14.07 -20.27 -38.89
N ILE A 125 15.07 -20.79 -39.59
CA ILE A 125 16.29 -21.33 -38.98
C ILE A 125 17.31 -20.21 -38.86
N LEU A 126 17.90 -20.03 -37.67
CA LEU A 126 18.94 -19.02 -37.45
C LEU A 126 20.19 -19.34 -38.26
N VAL A 127 20.60 -18.41 -39.12
CA VAL A 127 21.77 -18.52 -40.01
C VAL A 127 22.86 -17.49 -39.69
N GLY A 128 22.54 -16.45 -38.91
CA GLY A 128 23.50 -15.49 -38.36
C GLY A 128 23.11 -15.13 -36.94
N SER A 129 24.10 -15.06 -36.06
CA SER A 129 23.88 -14.78 -34.63
C SER A 129 25.17 -14.27 -33.99
N THR A 130 25.06 -13.31 -33.06
CA THR A 130 26.18 -12.94 -32.16
C THR A 130 26.40 -13.96 -31.04
N ILE A 131 25.49 -14.93 -30.89
CA ILE A 131 25.58 -16.08 -30.01
C ILE A 131 25.78 -17.34 -30.87
N PRO A 132 27.02 -17.83 -31.07
CA PRO A 132 27.29 -18.90 -32.03
C PRO A 132 26.51 -20.19 -31.80
N SER A 133 26.20 -20.52 -30.54
CA SER A 133 25.41 -21.71 -30.17
C SER A 133 23.96 -21.65 -30.62
N TYR A 134 23.46 -20.49 -31.07
CA TYR A 134 22.09 -20.35 -31.58
C TYR A 134 21.99 -20.55 -33.10
N ILE A 135 23.11 -20.65 -33.82
CA ILE A 135 23.08 -20.97 -35.25
C ILE A 135 22.48 -22.37 -35.44
N GLY A 136 21.52 -22.50 -36.36
CA GLY A 136 20.73 -23.71 -36.57
C GLY A 136 19.50 -23.84 -35.67
N TYR A 137 19.26 -22.90 -34.74
CA TYR A 137 18.07 -22.89 -33.92
C TYR A 137 16.81 -22.64 -34.75
N ASP A 138 15.78 -23.45 -34.51
CA ASP A 138 14.46 -23.32 -35.14
C ASP A 138 13.59 -22.33 -34.37
N MET A 139 13.28 -21.19 -34.98
CA MET A 139 12.42 -20.17 -34.40
C MET A 139 10.98 -20.65 -34.18
N ALA A 140 10.52 -21.72 -34.81
CA ALA A 140 9.21 -22.30 -34.55
C ALA A 140 9.16 -23.17 -33.27
N SER A 141 10.32 -23.52 -32.70
CA SER A 141 10.43 -24.52 -31.63
C SER A 141 9.96 -24.07 -30.24
N SER A 142 9.87 -22.75 -29.98
CA SER A 142 9.41 -22.23 -28.69
C SER A 142 8.29 -21.20 -28.87
N PRO A 143 7.36 -21.06 -27.91
CA PRO A 143 6.32 -20.02 -27.98
C PRO A 143 6.88 -18.59 -28.10
N GLN A 144 8.06 -18.35 -27.53
CA GLN A 144 8.70 -17.03 -27.57
C GLN A 144 9.25 -16.72 -28.97
N SER A 145 10.05 -17.61 -29.56
CA SER A 145 10.62 -17.40 -30.89
C SER A 145 9.55 -17.51 -31.99
N LYS A 146 8.54 -18.36 -31.80
CA LYS A 146 7.47 -18.61 -32.79
C LYS A 146 6.65 -17.36 -33.11
N ALA A 147 6.55 -16.42 -32.17
CA ALA A 147 5.84 -15.16 -32.36
C ALA A 147 6.40 -14.33 -33.54
N PHE A 148 7.67 -14.51 -33.90
CA PHE A 148 8.33 -13.79 -34.99
C PHE A 148 8.20 -14.49 -36.36
N MET A 149 7.69 -15.72 -36.43
CA MET A 149 7.58 -16.48 -37.68
C MET A 149 6.73 -15.78 -38.75
N LEU A 150 5.82 -14.90 -38.34
CA LEU A 150 5.01 -14.09 -39.26
C LEU A 150 5.87 -13.13 -40.10
N ALA A 151 7.07 -12.74 -39.65
CA ALA A 151 7.97 -11.88 -40.41
C ALA A 151 8.44 -12.49 -41.74
N ILE A 152 8.41 -13.83 -41.84
CA ILE A 152 8.74 -14.54 -43.08
C ILE A 152 7.69 -14.27 -44.16
N TYR A 153 6.43 -14.08 -43.76
CA TYR A 153 5.29 -13.96 -44.66
C TYR A 153 4.84 -12.51 -44.89
N TYR A 154 5.11 -11.61 -43.95
CA TYR A 154 4.67 -10.21 -44.00
C TYR A 154 5.87 -9.26 -43.94
N LYS A 155 6.08 -8.50 -45.02
CA LYS A 155 7.23 -7.58 -45.15
C LYS A 155 7.18 -6.38 -44.20
N ASP A 156 5.99 -5.95 -43.81
CA ASP A 156 5.78 -4.87 -42.85
C ASP A 156 5.68 -5.38 -41.40
N PHE A 157 6.02 -6.65 -41.16
CA PHE A 157 5.98 -7.21 -39.81
C PHE A 157 7.03 -6.55 -38.93
N GLU A 158 6.58 -6.12 -37.76
CA GLU A 158 7.40 -5.72 -36.64
C GLU A 158 6.76 -6.20 -35.33
N LEU A 159 7.60 -6.59 -34.38
CA LEU A 159 7.16 -7.01 -33.07
C LEU A 159 8.23 -6.68 -32.05
N ALA A 160 7.87 -5.91 -31.02
CA ALA A 160 8.60 -5.87 -29.76
C ALA A 160 7.87 -6.74 -28.75
N GLN A 161 8.56 -7.73 -28.19
CA GLN A 161 7.98 -8.56 -27.13
C GLN A 161 7.96 -7.81 -25.80
N LYS A 162 7.02 -8.16 -24.93
CA LYS A 162 7.06 -7.74 -23.53
C LYS A 162 8.37 -8.25 -22.90
N PRO A 163 9.12 -7.39 -22.18
CA PRO A 163 10.31 -7.80 -21.46
C PRO A 163 10.01 -8.93 -20.47
N LYS A 164 10.89 -9.95 -20.40
CA LYS A 164 10.75 -11.10 -19.50
C LYS A 164 12.10 -11.46 -18.88
N PRO A 165 12.13 -12.01 -17.65
CA PRO A 165 13.37 -12.51 -17.06
C PRO A 165 13.94 -13.64 -17.91
N LYS A 166 15.24 -13.59 -18.21
CA LYS A 166 15.97 -14.66 -18.88
C LYS A 166 16.18 -15.81 -17.89
N SER A 167 15.92 -17.06 -18.30
CA SER A 167 16.01 -18.23 -17.40
C SER A 167 17.40 -18.48 -16.82
N ALA A 168 18.45 -17.93 -17.43
CA ALA A 168 19.84 -18.15 -17.03
C ALA A 168 20.28 -17.28 -15.83
N ASP A 169 19.85 -16.02 -15.79
CA ASP A 169 20.35 -15.04 -14.81
C ASP A 169 19.24 -14.17 -14.19
N ASN A 170 17.97 -14.44 -14.51
CA ASN A 170 16.79 -13.69 -14.08
C ASN A 170 16.84 -12.20 -14.45
N THR A 171 17.71 -11.80 -15.38
CA THR A 171 17.78 -10.42 -15.87
C THR A 171 16.66 -10.14 -16.86
N LEU A 172 16.07 -8.95 -16.78
CA LEU A 172 15.00 -8.56 -17.68
C LEU A 172 15.57 -8.43 -19.10
N PHE A 173 14.98 -9.17 -20.05
CA PHE A 173 15.45 -9.21 -21.42
C PHE A 173 14.30 -9.01 -22.39
N GLN A 174 14.57 -8.29 -23.48
CA GLN A 174 13.58 -7.97 -24.50
C GLN A 174 14.09 -8.35 -25.88
N TYR A 175 13.23 -8.97 -26.69
CA TYR A 175 13.47 -9.18 -28.11
C TYR A 175 12.53 -8.31 -28.95
N ALA A 176 13.09 -7.71 -30.00
CA ALA A 176 12.32 -7.12 -31.08
C ALA A 176 12.77 -7.69 -32.43
N GLY A 177 11.86 -7.85 -33.36
CA GLY A 177 12.15 -8.44 -34.65
C GLY A 177 11.26 -7.91 -35.76
N VAL A 178 11.83 -7.89 -36.96
CA VAL A 178 11.24 -7.38 -38.19
C VAL A 178 11.49 -8.36 -39.33
N ALA A 179 10.76 -8.19 -40.43
CA ALA A 179 11.01 -8.96 -41.63
C ALA A 179 12.36 -8.61 -42.25
N ARG A 180 13.05 -9.62 -42.80
CA ARG A 180 14.18 -9.38 -43.69
C ARG A 180 13.71 -8.70 -44.98
N ILE A 181 14.50 -7.74 -45.43
CA ILE A 181 14.22 -6.97 -46.65
C ILE A 181 14.66 -7.77 -47.88
N ASP A 182 15.93 -8.21 -47.88
CA ASP A 182 16.60 -8.90 -48.98
C ASP A 182 15.93 -10.21 -49.43
N GLN A 183 15.42 -10.99 -48.48
CA GLN A 183 14.74 -12.26 -48.73
C GLN A 183 13.78 -12.62 -47.58
N PRO A 184 12.92 -13.65 -47.72
CA PRO A 184 12.11 -14.11 -46.59
C PRO A 184 12.99 -14.59 -45.43
N GLY A 185 12.65 -14.16 -44.22
CA GLY A 185 13.35 -14.47 -42.98
C GLY A 185 13.12 -13.38 -41.94
N ILE A 186 13.72 -13.56 -40.77
CA ILE A 186 13.52 -12.71 -39.59
C ILE A 186 14.85 -12.03 -39.25
N VAL A 187 14.81 -10.73 -38.94
CA VAL A 187 15.90 -10.00 -38.29
C VAL A 187 15.45 -9.71 -36.87
N GLN A 188 16.27 -10.03 -35.87
CA GLN A 188 15.93 -9.84 -34.47
C GLN A 188 17.10 -9.21 -33.71
N VAL A 189 16.76 -8.32 -32.79
CA VAL A 189 17.66 -7.75 -31.80
C VAL A 189 17.20 -8.15 -30.40
N GLY A 190 18.15 -8.48 -29.53
CA GLY A 190 17.93 -8.73 -28.11
C GLY A 190 18.67 -7.70 -27.29
N PHE A 191 18.03 -7.14 -26.26
CA PHE A 191 18.68 -6.17 -25.39
C PHE A 191 18.07 -6.17 -23.98
N LYS A 192 18.88 -5.72 -23.02
CA LYS A 192 18.49 -5.45 -21.64
C LYS A 192 17.92 -4.04 -21.55
N PRO A 193 16.62 -3.87 -21.22
CA PRO A 193 16.04 -2.53 -21.08
C PRO A 193 16.43 -1.93 -19.72
N GLU A 194 17.67 -1.47 -19.57
CA GLU A 194 18.26 -1.01 -18.30
C GLU A 194 17.44 0.10 -17.61
N ARG A 195 16.83 1.00 -18.39
CA ARG A 195 15.97 2.06 -17.84
C ARG A 195 14.67 1.49 -17.28
N LEU A 196 14.09 0.51 -17.96
CA LEU A 196 12.89 -0.18 -17.48
C LEU A 196 13.22 -0.99 -16.23
N GLU A 197 14.34 -1.72 -16.24
CA GLU A 197 14.80 -2.50 -15.09
C GLU A 197 15.08 -1.61 -13.88
N ARG A 198 15.78 -0.47 -14.05
CA ARG A 198 16.00 0.49 -12.96
C ARG A 198 14.70 1.07 -12.43
N VAL A 199 13.75 1.42 -13.29
CA VAL A 199 12.44 1.91 -12.83
C VAL A 199 11.66 0.78 -12.16
N MET A 200 11.75 -0.48 -12.56
CA MET A 200 11.15 -1.59 -11.83
C MET A 200 11.81 -1.82 -10.45
N GLN A 201 13.13 -1.63 -10.35
CA GLN A 201 13.87 -1.72 -9.09
C GLN A 201 13.65 -0.50 -8.18
N THR A 202 13.34 0.67 -8.75
CA THR A 202 13.15 1.93 -8.00
C THR A 202 11.68 2.18 -7.66
N ALA A 203 10.77 1.90 -8.60
CA ALA A 203 9.32 1.79 -8.42
C ALA A 203 8.96 0.46 -7.76
N ASP A 204 9.82 -0.01 -6.87
CA ASP A 204 9.57 -1.15 -6.04
C ASP A 204 8.33 -0.81 -5.23
N ILE A 205 7.19 -1.39 -5.62
CA ILE A 205 5.93 -1.28 -4.91
C ILE A 205 6.16 -1.52 -3.41
N GLN A 206 7.17 -2.33 -3.03
CA GLN A 206 7.62 -2.57 -1.65
C GLN A 206 8.02 -1.32 -0.87
N ARG A 207 8.41 -0.24 -1.55
CA ARG A 207 8.79 1.02 -0.92
C ARG A 207 7.68 2.05 -0.88
N VAL A 208 6.61 1.85 -1.63
CA VAL A 208 5.49 2.78 -1.70
C VAL A 208 4.96 2.97 -0.27
N ALA A 209 4.43 1.95 0.39
CA ALA A 209 3.83 2.12 1.72
C ALA A 209 4.77 2.67 2.83
N LYS A 210 6.10 2.69 2.63
CA LYS A 210 7.07 3.24 3.59
C LYS A 210 6.95 4.74 3.79
N GLU A 211 6.48 5.47 2.78
CA GLU A 211 6.40 6.93 2.83
C GLU A 211 5.10 7.44 3.49
N TRP A 212 4.12 6.56 3.68
CA TRP A 212 2.79 6.92 4.20
C TRP A 212 2.58 6.47 5.64
N ARG A 213 2.50 7.47 6.54
CA ARG A 213 2.01 7.30 7.91
C ARG A 213 0.63 7.91 8.00
N ILE A 214 -0.31 7.14 8.54
CA ILE A 214 -1.71 7.56 8.63
C ILE A 214 -1.99 7.93 10.08
N GLY A 215 -2.04 9.23 10.37
CA GLY A 215 -2.10 9.70 11.76
C GLY A 215 -0.80 9.39 12.51
N ALA A 216 -0.89 9.13 13.81
CA ALA A 216 0.26 8.86 14.68
C ALA A 216 0.66 7.38 14.72
N THR A 217 -0.33 6.48 14.66
CA THR A 217 -0.20 5.03 14.84
C THR A 217 -0.58 4.23 13.62
N GLY A 218 -1.17 4.86 12.61
CA GLY A 218 -1.66 4.15 11.43
C GLY A 218 -0.61 3.97 10.35
N GLU A 219 -0.81 2.91 9.58
CA GLU A 219 0.12 2.43 8.57
C GLU A 219 -0.64 2.10 7.29
N ALA A 220 0.02 2.34 6.15
CA ALA A 220 -0.40 1.84 4.86
C ALA A 220 0.28 0.48 4.58
N MET A 221 -0.41 -0.36 3.83
CA MET A 221 0.10 -1.63 3.33
C MET A 221 -0.43 -1.86 1.93
N ILE A 222 0.36 -2.51 1.09
CA ILE A 222 -0.02 -2.92 -0.26
C ILE A 222 0.16 -4.42 -0.38
N ALA A 223 -0.83 -5.12 -0.93
CA ALA A 223 -0.78 -6.54 -1.24
C ALA A 223 -1.18 -6.80 -2.69
N ASP A 224 -0.82 -7.96 -3.24
CA ASP A 224 -1.35 -8.42 -4.53
C ASP A 224 -2.76 -9.05 -4.37
N PHE A 225 -3.38 -9.41 -5.49
CA PHE A 225 -4.68 -10.09 -5.50
C PHE A 225 -4.69 -11.46 -4.81
N ASP A 226 -3.54 -12.13 -4.72
CA ASP A 226 -3.39 -13.41 -4.02
C ASP A 226 -3.23 -13.21 -2.49
N GLY A 227 -3.22 -11.96 -2.03
CA GLY A 227 -3.12 -11.60 -0.63
C GLY A 227 -1.69 -11.68 -0.09
N LYS A 228 -0.68 -11.62 -0.95
CA LYS A 228 0.74 -11.51 -0.57
C LYS A 228 1.10 -10.05 -0.37
N ILE A 229 1.72 -9.75 0.75
CA ILE A 229 2.15 -8.40 1.12
C ILE A 229 3.28 -7.98 0.19
N LEU A 230 3.01 -6.94 -0.58
CA LEU A 230 3.95 -6.31 -1.47
C LEU A 230 4.66 -5.14 -0.80
N SER A 231 4.05 -4.41 0.13
CA SER A 231 4.66 -3.26 0.79
C SER A 231 4.10 -3.01 2.18
N THR A 232 4.96 -2.64 3.12
CA THR A 232 4.59 -2.20 4.47
C THR A 232 5.43 -1.00 4.88
N PHE A 233 4.99 -0.27 5.91
CA PHE A 233 5.72 0.88 6.44
C PHE A 233 7.17 0.52 6.88
N ASP A 234 7.34 -0.63 7.53
CA ASP A 234 8.63 -1.07 8.08
C ASP A 234 9.43 -2.04 7.19
N GLY A 235 8.80 -2.57 6.13
CA GLY A 235 9.36 -3.59 5.25
C GLY A 235 9.64 -4.95 5.89
N ARG A 236 9.17 -5.24 7.11
CA ARG A 236 9.51 -6.48 7.83
C ARG A 236 8.72 -7.71 7.41
N HIS A 237 7.54 -7.51 6.82
CA HIS A 237 6.59 -8.57 6.47
C HIS A 237 6.38 -8.72 4.95
N LEU A 238 7.38 -8.31 4.17
CA LEU A 238 7.32 -8.41 2.71
C LEU A 238 7.25 -9.89 2.27
N GLY A 239 6.27 -10.20 1.43
CA GLY A 239 6.07 -11.54 0.90
C GLY A 239 5.27 -12.49 1.80
N GLU A 240 4.91 -12.09 3.01
CA GLU A 240 3.97 -12.83 3.86
C GLU A 240 2.54 -12.71 3.34
N SER A 241 1.65 -13.64 3.69
CA SER A 241 0.23 -13.50 3.38
C SER A 241 -0.47 -12.58 4.38
N LEU A 242 -1.54 -11.89 3.95
CA LEU A 242 -2.36 -11.05 4.83
C LEU A 242 -2.92 -11.83 6.02
N THR A 243 -3.26 -13.10 5.82
CA THR A 243 -3.73 -13.99 6.90
C THR A 243 -2.63 -14.31 7.91
N ALA A 244 -1.39 -14.54 7.46
CA ALA A 244 -0.23 -14.76 8.35
C ALA A 244 0.13 -13.50 9.13
N TYR A 245 -0.05 -12.33 8.51
CA TYR A 245 0.10 -11.03 9.19
C TYR A 245 -1.00 -10.77 10.23
N GLY A 246 -2.12 -11.51 10.19
CA GLY A 246 -3.18 -11.46 11.19
C GLY A 246 -4.48 -10.80 10.74
N PHE A 247 -4.64 -10.52 9.44
CA PHE A 247 -5.94 -10.11 8.91
C PHE A 247 -6.93 -11.29 8.91
N PRO A 248 -8.22 -11.06 9.22
CA PRO A 248 -9.23 -12.12 9.15
C PRO A 248 -9.34 -12.72 7.75
N GLU A 249 -9.61 -14.02 7.68
CA GLU A 249 -9.89 -14.68 6.41
C GLU A 249 -11.14 -14.04 5.77
N LYS A 250 -11.08 -13.75 4.46
CA LYS A 250 -12.17 -13.09 3.71
C LYS A 250 -12.56 -11.70 4.25
N ALA A 251 -11.63 -10.97 4.88
CA ALA A 251 -11.87 -9.59 5.31
C ALA A 251 -12.07 -8.61 4.13
N PHE A 252 -11.48 -8.92 2.98
CA PHE A 252 -11.45 -8.06 1.80
C PHE A 252 -12.43 -8.59 0.75
N ASN A 253 -13.59 -7.95 0.62
CA ASN A 253 -14.67 -8.34 -0.29
C ASN A 253 -15.17 -7.13 -1.09
N GLY A 254 -15.19 -7.24 -2.42
CA GLY A 254 -15.57 -6.13 -3.29
C GLY A 254 -14.40 -5.19 -3.58
N SER A 255 -14.66 -4.05 -4.22
CA SER A 255 -13.62 -3.11 -4.68
C SER A 255 -13.07 -2.20 -3.59
N GLU A 256 -13.85 -1.94 -2.54
CA GLU A 256 -13.45 -1.16 -1.38
C GLU A 256 -14.30 -1.54 -0.17
N GLY A 257 -13.81 -1.24 1.03
CA GLY A 257 -14.59 -1.46 2.25
C GLY A 257 -13.88 -1.00 3.51
N GLU A 258 -14.57 -1.14 4.63
CA GLU A 258 -14.08 -0.80 5.95
C GLU A 258 -14.50 -1.86 6.97
N PHE A 259 -13.65 -2.14 7.95
CA PHE A 259 -13.96 -3.06 9.04
C PHE A 259 -13.09 -2.78 10.27
N ARG A 260 -13.43 -3.43 11.38
CA ARG A 260 -12.61 -3.44 12.60
C ARG A 260 -12.05 -4.84 12.81
N ALA A 261 -10.76 -4.93 13.06
CA ALA A 261 -10.12 -6.20 13.40
C ALA A 261 -8.96 -5.98 14.37
N THR A 262 -8.64 -7.02 15.13
CA THR A 262 -7.41 -7.06 15.92
C THR A 262 -6.31 -7.64 15.04
N VAL A 263 -5.30 -6.84 14.73
CA VAL A 263 -4.17 -7.21 13.87
C VAL A 263 -2.90 -6.94 14.68
N GLN A 264 -1.99 -7.91 14.70
CA GLN A 264 -0.76 -7.85 15.53
C GLN A 264 -1.01 -7.52 17.02
N GLY A 265 -2.14 -7.98 17.56
CA GLY A 265 -2.52 -7.76 18.96
C GLY A 265 -3.19 -6.40 19.25
N GLU A 266 -3.23 -5.49 18.29
CA GLU A 266 -3.83 -4.17 18.44
C GLU A 266 -5.20 -4.08 17.73
N SER A 267 -6.15 -3.38 18.35
CA SER A 267 -7.48 -3.17 17.76
C SER A 267 -7.44 -2.02 16.77
N ASN A 268 -7.68 -2.32 15.49
CA ASN A 268 -7.54 -1.40 14.38
C ASN A 268 -8.87 -1.14 13.68
N PHE A 269 -9.05 0.09 13.20
CA PHE A 269 -10.00 0.42 12.14
C PHE A 269 -9.27 0.36 10.81
N ILE A 270 -9.81 -0.42 9.89
CA ILE A 270 -9.16 -0.74 8.62
C ILE A 270 -10.06 -0.29 7.49
N MET A 271 -9.49 0.38 6.49
CA MET A 271 -10.11 0.62 5.20
C MET A 271 -9.23 0.03 4.11
N TYR A 272 -9.86 -0.43 3.03
CA TYR A 272 -9.16 -0.99 1.90
C TYR A 272 -9.80 -0.62 0.58
N ARG A 273 -8.98 -0.68 -0.48
CA ARG A 273 -9.40 -0.46 -1.86
C ARG A 273 -8.51 -1.24 -2.82
N PHE A 274 -9.13 -1.82 -3.85
CA PHE A 274 -8.43 -2.42 -4.98
C PHE A 274 -8.14 -1.36 -6.05
N VAL A 275 -6.88 -1.26 -6.45
CA VAL A 275 -6.39 -0.36 -7.50
C VAL A 275 -5.52 -1.18 -8.46
N ASP A 276 -5.92 -1.25 -9.72
CA ASP A 276 -5.29 -2.10 -10.75
C ASP A 276 -5.15 -3.56 -10.31
N GLN A 277 -3.92 -4.00 -10.00
CA GLN A 277 -3.62 -5.35 -9.51
C GLN A 277 -3.20 -5.41 -8.04
N ASN A 278 -3.44 -4.33 -7.30
CA ASN A 278 -2.98 -4.16 -5.93
C ASN A 278 -4.16 -3.88 -4.99
N LEU A 279 -4.05 -4.39 -3.77
CA LEU A 279 -4.92 -4.09 -2.65
C LEU A 279 -4.20 -3.09 -1.73
N ILE A 280 -4.73 -1.88 -1.63
CA ILE A 280 -4.26 -0.86 -0.69
C ILE A 280 -5.05 -1.04 0.62
N ILE A 281 -4.34 -1.14 1.73
CA ILE A 281 -4.89 -1.31 3.07
C ILE A 281 -4.35 -0.19 3.95
N ALA A 282 -5.24 0.47 4.68
CA ALA A 282 -4.92 1.47 5.67
C ALA A 282 -5.47 1.03 7.01
N ALA A 283 -4.62 0.96 8.04
CA ALA A 283 -5.01 0.59 9.39
C ALA A 283 -4.64 1.70 10.37
N ILE A 284 -5.57 2.11 11.24
CA ILE A 284 -5.31 3.01 12.38
C ILE A 284 -5.79 2.35 13.66
N GLN A 285 -5.03 2.47 14.74
CA GLN A 285 -5.41 1.94 16.04
C GLN A 285 -6.63 2.68 16.60
N LEU A 286 -7.61 1.94 17.13
CA LEU A 286 -8.80 2.52 17.78
C LEU A 286 -8.43 3.38 19.00
N GLY A 287 -7.29 3.10 19.64
CA GLY A 287 -6.76 3.88 20.75
C GLY A 287 -6.40 5.32 20.35
N GLU A 288 -5.89 5.53 19.14
CA GLU A 288 -5.66 6.86 18.59
C GLU A 288 -6.98 7.56 18.27
N ILE A 289 -7.85 6.88 17.51
CA ILE A 289 -9.14 7.44 17.05
C ILE A 289 -9.96 7.98 18.22
N TYR A 290 -10.04 7.20 19.32
CA TYR A 290 -10.83 7.57 20.49
C TYR A 290 -10.01 8.16 21.64
N GLY A 291 -8.71 8.41 21.44
CA GLY A 291 -7.82 8.90 22.49
C GLY A 291 -8.29 10.25 23.05
N ASP A 292 -8.59 11.19 22.17
CA ASP A 292 -9.05 12.52 22.57
C ASP A 292 -10.45 12.51 23.17
N ARG A 293 -11.35 11.65 22.66
CA ARG A 293 -12.66 11.39 23.30
C ARG A 293 -12.49 10.95 24.75
N ASN A 294 -11.63 9.96 24.99
CA ASN A 294 -11.41 9.41 26.33
C ASN A 294 -10.83 10.47 27.29
N LYS A 295 -9.83 11.27 26.83
CA LYS A 295 -9.27 12.37 27.61
C LYS A 295 -10.32 13.43 27.95
N ASN A 296 -11.14 13.82 26.97
CA ASN A 296 -12.19 14.83 27.15
C ASN A 296 -13.25 14.39 28.16
N ILE A 297 -13.66 13.12 28.11
CA ILE A 297 -14.63 12.57 29.08
C ILE A 297 -14.03 12.55 30.48
N ILE A 298 -12.79 12.08 30.65
CA ILE A 298 -12.13 12.08 31.97
C ILE A 298 -12.00 13.50 32.51
N PHE A 299 -11.58 14.45 31.68
CA PHE A 299 -11.47 15.86 32.07
C PHE A 299 -12.82 16.45 32.48
N MET A 300 -13.88 16.22 31.68
CA MET A 300 -15.25 16.64 32.00
C MET A 300 -15.73 16.06 33.33
N LEU A 301 -15.48 14.77 33.59
CA LEU A 301 -15.85 14.11 34.84
C LEU A 301 -15.10 14.71 36.03
N LEU A 302 -13.79 14.96 35.92
CA LEU A 302 -12.99 15.58 36.99
C LEU A 302 -13.47 16.99 37.33
N VAL A 303 -13.72 17.82 36.31
CA VAL A 303 -14.26 19.18 36.49
C VAL A 303 -15.65 19.12 37.14
N SER A 304 -16.49 18.19 36.71
CA SER A 304 -17.85 18.03 37.25
C SER A 304 -17.84 17.56 38.70
N ILE A 305 -16.96 16.63 39.06
CA ILE A 305 -16.78 16.19 40.45
C ILE A 305 -16.30 17.36 41.32
N GLY A 306 -15.34 18.15 40.83
CA GLY A 306 -14.87 19.35 41.52
C GLY A 306 -15.97 20.39 41.75
N ALA A 307 -16.79 20.65 40.72
CA ALA A 307 -17.91 21.58 40.79
C ALA A 307 -19.01 21.11 41.77
N ILE A 308 -19.36 19.82 41.74
CA ILE A 308 -20.32 19.23 42.69
C ILE A 308 -19.76 19.31 44.13
N GLY A 309 -18.47 19.03 44.31
CA GLY A 309 -17.79 19.15 45.61
C GLY A 309 -17.87 20.57 46.17
N LEU A 310 -17.59 21.59 45.35
CA LEU A 310 -17.73 23.00 45.72
C LEU A 310 -19.19 23.35 46.07
N ALA A 311 -20.16 22.91 45.26
CA ALA A 311 -21.57 23.16 45.52
C ALA A 311 -22.02 22.57 46.87
N VAL A 312 -21.59 21.34 47.19
CA VAL A 312 -21.88 20.71 48.49
C VAL A 312 -21.24 21.48 49.65
N LEU A 313 -20.01 21.97 49.49
CA LEU A 313 -19.33 22.80 50.51
C LEU A 313 -20.07 24.11 50.77
N VAL A 314 -20.50 24.80 49.72
CA VAL A 314 -21.27 26.06 49.83
C VAL A 314 -22.60 25.81 50.56
N VAL A 315 -23.34 24.76 50.18
CA VAL A 315 -24.61 24.42 50.84
C VAL A 315 -24.39 24.05 52.31
N ARG A 316 -23.34 23.31 52.63
CA ARG A 316 -22.99 22.99 54.04
C ARG A 316 -22.67 24.25 54.82
N ARG A 317 -21.90 25.19 54.26
CA ARG A 317 -21.56 26.47 54.90
C ARG A 317 -22.81 27.33 55.13
N GLN A 318 -23.69 27.44 54.14
CA GLN A 318 -24.96 28.18 54.28
C GLN A 318 -25.86 27.55 55.35
N ARG A 319 -26.00 26.22 55.38
CA ARG A 319 -26.77 25.54 56.43
C ARG A 319 -26.18 25.76 57.84
N GLY A 320 -24.86 25.76 57.97
CA GLY A 320 -24.18 26.07 59.23
C GLY A 320 -24.45 27.50 59.69
N ALA A 321 -24.36 28.48 58.79
CA ALA A 321 -24.65 29.89 59.10
C ALA A 321 -26.11 30.12 59.54
N VAL A 322 -27.07 29.48 58.85
CA VAL A 322 -28.49 29.57 59.22
C VAL A 322 -28.78 28.91 60.57
N ALA A 323 -28.12 27.80 60.89
CA ALA A 323 -28.25 27.15 62.20
C ALA A 323 -27.70 28.03 63.34
N GLU A 324 -26.57 28.70 63.12
CA GLU A 324 -25.99 29.61 64.12
C GLU A 324 -26.85 30.87 64.35
N GLU A 325 -27.51 31.39 63.32
CA GLU A 325 -28.49 32.49 63.46
C GLU A 325 -29.77 32.07 64.18
N ALA A 326 -30.21 30.81 64.02
CA ALA A 326 -31.39 30.28 64.71
C ALA A 326 -31.10 30.08 66.22
N ASP A 327 -29.95 29.53 66.56
CA ASP A 327 -29.52 29.30 67.95
C ASP A 327 -29.35 30.63 68.72
N LYS A 328 -28.87 31.69 68.04
CA LYS A 328 -28.78 33.06 68.60
C LYS A 328 -30.14 33.75 68.81
N LYS A 329 -31.23 33.25 68.20
CA LYS A 329 -32.59 33.80 68.39
C LYS A 329 -33.39 33.05 69.46
N GLU A 330 -32.96 31.84 69.83
CA GLU A 330 -33.58 31.03 70.89
C GLU A 330 -32.87 31.16 72.26
N ALA A 331 -31.69 31.79 72.30
CA ALA A 331 -30.95 32.15 73.53
C ALA A 331 -31.27 33.59 73.99
#